data_AF-A0A1Y5F942-F1
#
_entry.id   AF-A0A1Y5F942-F1
#
_cell.length_a   1.000
_cell.length_b   1.000
_cell.length_c   1.000
_cell.angle_alpha   90.00
_cell.angle_beta   90.00
_cell.angle_gamma   90.00
#
_symmetry.space_group_name_H-M   'P 1'
#
loop_
_entity.id
_entity.type
_entity.pdbx_description
1 polymer ?
#
loop_
_entity_poly.entity_id
_entity_poly.type
_entity_poly.pdbx_seq_one_letter_code
_entity_poly.pdbx_strand_id
1 'polypeptide(L)'
;MMNDNLEMNTRTSEADTSIAFYEFNDQYTPSEESLTKREIGRSFYQLGKLHYDKSDLDAAEENFVKSLECAETPRDIFSVFKILGFLIRISSEKLDDESATKYIIKAEGLVEELTKVLGSLNSEYFYNVGIVNNYGGHFDQAFENFQFAYKKSKEENEPDILAKTLLALANNCYNRKDYTSALDYLGQLNQLLAIIKKDYLSGAMYLFSAKIYLELEEFDNSLKFFKLANETLQTKKCWNLFGYILLGKGNIYKNMGDFDRALDYFNLAAESIDPTVFKRLSNLLASEIEDVNDSSVDLYLDRNNRKIKERALGTIDFKHRFVLLEILFLLAKNPGQYFDKEDLAKSIWKDEYNPLIHDKLIYTSVSRLRKLIEPKLARGEKRKYIIRGKDGYTFNPQAKIRFHMETKTVDDKTIANVELSSPV
;
A
#
# COMPACT_ATOMS: atom_id res chain seq x y z
N MET A 1 5.27 5.71 -19.37
CA MET A 1 6.17 6.88 -19.52
C MET A 1 6.15 7.59 -18.19
N MET A 2 7.30 7.88 -17.59
CA MET A 2 7.37 8.52 -16.27
C MET A 2 6.68 9.89 -16.34
N ASN A 3 5.90 10.27 -15.34
CA ASN A 3 5.40 11.65 -15.26
C ASN A 3 6.63 12.54 -15.03
N ASP A 4 6.93 13.44 -15.97
CA ASP A 4 8.12 14.30 -15.94
C ASP A 4 8.18 15.16 -14.66
N ASN A 5 7.04 15.37 -13.98
CA ASN A 5 6.95 16.05 -12.69
C ASN A 5 7.47 15.23 -11.48
N LEU A 6 7.72 13.92 -11.65
CA LEU A 6 8.22 12.98 -10.63
C LEU A 6 9.64 12.47 -10.94
N GLU A 7 10.46 13.29 -11.61
CA GLU A 7 11.86 12.95 -11.90
C GLU A 7 12.67 12.59 -10.63
N MET A 8 13.49 11.55 -10.77
CA MET A 8 14.26 10.94 -9.69
C MET A 8 15.46 11.81 -9.30
N ASN A 9 15.33 12.54 -8.20
CA ASN A 9 16.51 13.06 -7.49
C ASN A 9 17.08 11.96 -6.59
N THR A 10 18.11 11.25 -7.08
CA THR A 10 18.92 10.36 -6.24
C THR A 10 19.76 11.22 -5.29
N ARG A 11 19.38 11.25 -4.01
CA ARG A 11 20.07 12.04 -2.99
C ARG A 11 21.39 11.35 -2.64
N THR A 12 22.52 12.02 -2.83
CA THR A 12 23.81 11.62 -2.22
C THR A 12 23.77 11.89 -0.73
N SER A 13 24.06 10.86 0.07
CA SER A 13 24.03 10.92 1.53
C SER A 13 25.26 11.66 2.06
N GLU A 14 25.13 12.95 2.33
CA GLU A 14 25.94 13.59 3.36
C GLU A 14 25.12 13.56 4.65
N ALA A 15 25.47 12.64 5.54
CA ALA A 15 24.88 12.53 6.86
C ALA A 15 25.41 13.67 7.74
N ASP A 16 24.91 14.89 7.53
CA ASP A 16 25.04 15.95 8.51
C ASP A 16 24.08 15.67 9.67
N THR A 17 24.54 14.86 10.61
CA THR A 17 23.99 14.83 11.97
C THR A 17 24.35 16.14 12.66
N SER A 18 23.65 17.22 12.33
CA SER A 18 23.59 18.39 13.20
C SER A 18 22.63 18.10 14.35
N ILE A 19 23.10 17.28 15.30
CA ILE A 19 22.68 17.47 16.69
C ILE A 19 23.30 18.81 17.07
N ALA A 20 22.54 19.88 16.88
CA ALA A 20 22.84 21.13 17.56
C ALA A 20 22.67 20.83 19.05
N PHE A 21 23.76 20.43 19.69
CA PHE A 21 23.90 20.47 21.12
C PHE A 21 23.66 21.92 21.53
N TYR A 22 22.44 22.23 21.94
CA TYR A 22 22.27 23.21 23.00
C TYR A 22 23.19 22.76 24.12
N GLU A 23 24.00 23.67 24.68
CA GLU A 23 24.79 23.40 25.88
C GLU A 23 23.86 22.74 26.90
N PHE A 24 23.97 21.42 27.01
CA PHE A 24 23.18 20.63 27.92
C PHE A 24 23.78 20.95 29.28
N ASN A 25 23.10 21.82 30.02
CA ASN A 25 23.49 22.11 31.37
C ASN A 25 23.17 20.85 32.18
N ASP A 26 24.15 19.95 32.33
CA ASP A 26 24.05 18.66 33.05
C ASP A 26 23.56 18.82 34.51
N GLN A 27 23.47 20.06 35.00
CA GLN A 27 22.97 20.41 36.33
C GLN A 27 21.52 20.92 36.33
N TYR A 28 20.88 21.09 35.18
CA TYR A 28 19.47 21.52 35.11
C TYR A 28 18.56 20.30 34.98
N THR A 29 18.12 19.78 36.13
CA THR A 29 16.92 18.93 36.21
C THR A 29 15.71 19.86 36.40
N PRO A 30 14.84 20.06 35.40
CA PRO A 30 13.60 20.79 35.61
C PRO A 30 12.77 20.04 36.66
N SER A 31 12.45 20.70 37.77
CA SER A 31 11.43 20.21 38.72
C SER A 31 10.04 20.38 38.10
N GLU A 32 9.06 19.54 38.47
CA GLU A 32 7.66 19.67 38.01
C GLU A 32 7.08 21.09 38.23
N GLU A 33 7.60 21.84 39.20
CA GLU A 33 7.21 23.23 39.50
C GLU A 33 7.80 24.30 38.56
N SER A 34 8.79 23.98 37.71
CA SER A 34 9.47 24.97 36.86
C SER A 34 8.97 25.01 35.40
N LEU A 35 8.18 24.04 34.97
CA LEU A 35 7.68 23.94 33.60
C LEU A 35 6.20 24.34 33.54
N THR A 36 5.86 25.19 32.58
CA THR A 36 4.45 25.50 32.31
C THR A 36 3.73 24.27 31.79
N LYS A 37 2.42 24.15 32.07
CA LYS A 37 1.56 23.07 31.53
C LYS A 37 1.69 22.93 30.00
N ARG A 38 1.88 24.05 29.30
CA ARG A 38 2.10 24.08 27.85
C ARG A 38 3.43 23.45 27.42
N GLU A 39 4.51 23.72 28.15
CA GLU A 39 5.83 23.12 27.89
C GLU A 39 5.80 21.62 28.15
N ILE A 40 5.15 21.19 29.23
CA ILE A 40 4.90 19.78 29.54
C ILE A 40 4.13 19.12 28.39
N GLY A 41 3.02 19.73 27.95
CA GLY A 41 2.22 19.25 26.82
C GLY A 41 3.02 19.13 25.51
N ARG A 42 3.89 20.11 25.22
CA ARG A 42 4.77 20.08 24.05
C ARG A 42 5.81 18.96 24.15
N SER A 43 6.39 18.72 25.33
CA SER A 43 7.32 17.62 25.56
C SER A 43 6.66 16.27 25.32
N PHE A 44 5.46 16.06 25.87
CA PHE A 44 4.67 14.86 25.60
C PHE A 44 4.35 14.68 24.12
N TYR A 45 4.01 15.76 23.38
CA TYR A 45 3.81 15.68 21.94
C TYR A 45 5.07 15.21 21.19
N GLN A 46 6.25 15.72 21.55
CA GLN A 46 7.50 15.31 20.90
C GLN A 46 7.87 13.86 21.23
N LEU A 47 7.66 13.43 22.48
CA LEU A 47 7.84 12.03 22.88
C LEU A 47 6.86 11.12 22.14
N GLY A 48 5.59 11.49 22.06
CA GLY A 48 4.57 10.76 21.32
C GLY A 48 4.95 10.59 19.85
N LYS A 49 5.43 11.67 19.21
CA LYS A 49 5.93 11.61 17.84
C LYS A 49 7.17 10.72 17.71
N LEU A 50 8.11 10.76 18.66
CA LEU A 50 9.29 9.91 18.65
C LEU A 50 8.89 8.43 18.74
N HIS A 51 8.04 8.05 19.69
CA HIS A 51 7.54 6.68 19.82
C HIS A 51 6.77 6.25 18.57
N TYR A 52 5.94 7.14 18.02
CA TYR A 52 5.24 6.91 16.75
C TYR A 52 6.22 6.61 15.62
N ASP A 53 7.27 7.41 15.45
CA ASP A 53 8.31 7.17 14.44
C ASP A 53 9.06 5.85 14.70
N LYS A 54 9.21 5.41 15.96
CA LYS A 54 9.84 4.13 16.34
C LYS A 54 8.91 2.93 16.28
N SER A 55 7.68 3.08 15.79
CA SER A 55 6.69 2.00 15.70
C SER A 55 6.16 1.52 17.06
N ASP A 56 6.36 2.29 18.12
CA ASP A 56 5.83 2.04 19.46
C ASP A 56 4.53 2.83 19.64
N LEU A 57 3.42 2.27 19.15
CA LEU A 57 2.14 3.00 19.09
C LEU A 57 1.46 3.12 20.46
N ASP A 58 1.73 2.21 21.40
CA ASP A 58 1.19 2.27 22.76
C ASP A 58 1.79 3.46 23.53
N ALA A 59 3.12 3.57 23.56
CA ALA A 59 3.76 4.72 24.19
C ALA A 59 3.46 6.01 23.43
N ALA A 60 3.33 5.96 22.09
CA ALA A 60 2.93 7.12 21.31
C ALA A 60 1.55 7.64 21.74
N GLU A 61 0.57 6.74 21.83
CA GLU A 61 -0.79 7.06 22.26
C GLU A 61 -0.82 7.64 23.67
N GLU A 62 -0.15 7.00 24.64
CA GLU A 62 -0.09 7.49 26.02
C GLU A 62 0.45 8.92 26.08
N ASN A 63 1.55 9.20 25.37
CA ASN A 63 2.14 10.53 25.33
C ASN A 63 1.24 11.54 24.59
N PHE A 64 0.57 11.15 23.51
CA PHE A 64 -0.39 12.03 22.83
C PHE A 64 -1.59 12.36 23.70
N VAL A 65 -2.13 11.41 24.48
CA VAL A 65 -3.20 11.67 25.45
C VAL A 65 -2.74 12.64 26.54
N LYS A 66 -1.56 12.44 27.14
CA LYS A 66 -1.00 13.38 28.12
C LYS A 66 -0.78 14.77 27.54
N SER A 67 -0.35 14.85 26.27
CA SER A 67 -0.24 16.12 25.55
C SER A 67 -1.58 16.81 25.35
N LEU A 68 -2.63 16.04 25.03
CA LEU A 68 -4.00 16.51 24.85
C LEU A 68 -4.61 17.08 26.13
N GLU A 69 -4.32 16.47 27.29
CA GLU A 69 -4.75 16.93 28.62
C GLU A 69 -4.06 18.25 29.04
N CYS A 70 -2.86 18.49 28.53
CA CYS A 70 -2.09 19.70 28.78
C CYS A 70 -2.52 20.89 27.88
N ALA A 71 -3.17 20.62 26.74
CA ALA A 71 -3.54 21.64 25.77
C ALA A 71 -4.78 22.45 26.21
N GLU A 72 -4.78 23.75 25.93
CA GLU A 72 -5.88 24.66 26.29
C GLU A 72 -6.48 25.31 25.05
N THR A 73 -7.77 25.13 24.81
CA THR A 73 -8.51 25.82 23.76
C THR A 73 -9.02 27.17 24.25
N PRO A 74 -9.02 28.22 23.42
CA PRO A 74 -8.76 28.19 21.98
C PRO A 74 -7.28 28.34 21.57
N ARG A 75 -6.38 28.57 22.52
CA ARG A 75 -4.97 28.92 22.26
C ARG A 75 -4.21 27.83 21.48
N ASP A 76 -4.40 26.57 21.83
CA ASP A 76 -3.64 25.45 21.28
C ASP A 76 -4.45 24.59 20.28
N ILE A 77 -5.54 25.14 19.69
CA ILE A 77 -6.43 24.41 18.78
C ILE A 77 -5.68 23.64 17.68
N PHE A 78 -4.73 24.26 16.98
CA PHE A 78 -3.98 23.58 15.91
C PHE A 78 -3.09 22.44 16.42
N SER A 79 -2.61 22.53 17.67
CA SER A 79 -1.88 21.44 18.31
C SER A 79 -2.84 20.29 18.66
N VAL A 80 -4.04 20.62 19.15
CA VAL A 80 -5.10 19.65 19.42
C VAL A 80 -5.50 18.90 18.14
N PHE A 81 -5.67 19.57 17.00
CA PHE A 81 -5.93 18.91 15.71
C PHE A 81 -4.84 17.89 15.35
N LYS A 82 -3.56 18.27 15.48
CA LYS A 82 -2.42 17.39 15.18
C LYS A 82 -2.41 16.16 16.09
N ILE A 83 -2.62 16.36 17.38
CA ILE A 83 -2.68 15.27 18.39
C ILE A 83 -3.85 14.32 18.07
N LEU A 84 -5.05 14.85 17.83
CA LEU A 84 -6.21 14.04 17.45
C LEU A 84 -5.94 13.26 16.17
N GLY A 85 -5.28 13.87 15.18
CA GLY A 85 -4.88 13.18 13.96
C GLY A 85 -4.00 11.95 14.23
N PHE A 86 -3.00 12.05 15.11
CA PHE A 86 -2.19 10.88 15.48
C PHE A 86 -3.02 9.82 16.23
N LEU A 87 -3.85 10.24 17.19
CA LEU A 87 -4.70 9.33 17.96
C LEU A 87 -5.71 8.57 17.08
N ILE A 88 -6.32 9.23 16.09
CA ILE A 88 -7.23 8.60 15.13
C ILE A 88 -6.50 7.55 14.28
N ARG A 89 -5.27 7.84 13.82
CA ARG A 89 -4.46 6.88 13.06
C ARG A 89 -4.05 5.67 13.89
N ILE A 90 -3.63 5.90 15.13
CA ILE A 90 -3.28 4.81 16.04
C ILE A 90 -4.51 3.96 16.34
N SER A 91 -5.66 4.59 16.62
CA SER A 91 -6.92 3.88 16.85
C SER A 91 -7.34 3.07 15.62
N SER A 92 -7.19 3.63 14.41
CA SER A 92 -7.47 2.95 13.14
C SER A 92 -6.54 1.75 12.91
N GLU A 93 -5.24 1.88 13.22
CA GLU A 93 -4.28 0.77 13.14
C GLU A 93 -4.60 -0.35 14.15
N LYS A 94 -5.01 0.03 15.37
CA LYS A 94 -5.41 -0.88 16.44
C LYS A 94 -6.80 -1.49 16.26
N LEU A 95 -7.55 -1.07 15.23
CA LEU A 95 -8.95 -1.41 15.01
C LEU A 95 -9.85 -1.09 16.23
N ASP A 96 -9.59 0.04 16.88
CA ASP A 96 -10.39 0.58 17.98
C ASP A 96 -11.39 1.64 17.47
N ASP A 97 -12.57 1.17 17.05
CA ASP A 97 -13.65 2.01 16.53
C ASP A 97 -14.17 3.03 17.55
N GLU A 98 -14.20 2.66 18.84
CA GLU A 98 -14.75 3.51 19.90
C GLU A 98 -13.86 4.74 20.11
N SER A 99 -12.55 4.52 20.28
CA SER A 99 -11.58 5.61 20.43
C SER A 99 -11.50 6.46 19.17
N ALA A 100 -11.45 5.84 17.99
CA ALA A 100 -11.42 6.57 16.73
C ALA A 100 -12.64 7.50 16.59
N THR A 101 -13.85 6.99 16.83
CA THR A 101 -15.09 7.76 16.74
C THR A 101 -15.10 8.92 17.75
N LYS A 102 -14.68 8.65 18.99
CA LYS A 102 -14.55 9.67 20.04
C LYS A 102 -13.63 10.82 19.61
N TYR A 103 -12.47 10.52 19.03
CA TYR A 103 -11.52 11.54 18.60
C TYR A 103 -11.99 12.30 17.35
N ILE A 104 -12.70 11.64 16.42
CA ILE A 104 -13.31 12.31 15.25
C ILE A 104 -14.37 13.31 15.69
N ILE A 105 -15.29 12.92 16.57
CA ILE A 105 -16.32 13.83 17.12
C ILE A 105 -15.66 15.03 17.81
N LYS A 106 -14.56 14.80 18.55
CA LYS A 106 -13.79 15.89 19.17
C LYS A 106 -13.15 16.81 18.13
N ALA A 107 -12.65 16.28 17.02
CA ALA A 107 -12.08 17.08 15.92
C ALA A 107 -13.17 17.89 15.19
N GLU A 108 -14.35 17.32 14.97
CA GLU A 108 -15.51 18.03 14.40
C GLU A 108 -15.95 19.20 15.28
N GLY A 109 -16.10 18.97 16.59
CA GLY A 109 -16.41 20.05 17.54
C GLY A 109 -15.35 21.15 17.59
N LEU A 110 -14.08 20.79 17.39
CA LEU A 110 -12.97 21.74 17.34
C LEU A 110 -13.01 22.64 16.10
N VAL A 111 -13.55 22.14 14.98
CA VAL A 111 -13.79 22.97 13.78
C VAL A 111 -14.79 24.07 14.09
N GLU A 112 -15.90 23.75 14.77
CA GLU A 112 -16.91 24.75 15.14
C GLU A 112 -16.37 25.82 16.10
N GLU A 113 -15.53 25.41 17.06
CA GLU A 113 -14.85 26.34 17.97
C GLU A 113 -13.88 27.25 17.19
N LEU A 114 -13.10 26.67 16.28
CA LEU A 114 -12.14 27.39 15.47
C LEU A 114 -12.83 28.46 14.59
N THR A 115 -13.99 28.15 13.99
CA THR A 115 -14.78 29.11 13.21
C THR A 115 -15.28 30.29 14.04
N LYS A 116 -15.57 30.10 15.34
CA LYS A 116 -16.03 31.17 16.24
C LYS A 116 -14.89 32.10 16.69
N VAL A 117 -13.67 31.57 16.78
CA VAL A 117 -12.51 32.30 17.32
C VAL A 117 -11.70 32.98 16.22
N LEU A 118 -11.60 32.38 15.03
CA LEU A 118 -10.81 32.96 13.94
C LEU A 118 -11.48 34.20 13.35
N GLY A 119 -10.74 35.31 13.32
CA GLY A 119 -11.14 36.52 12.60
C GLY A 119 -11.01 36.41 11.08
N SER A 120 -10.20 35.48 10.58
CA SER A 120 -10.05 35.18 9.15
C SER A 120 -9.72 33.71 8.92
N LEU A 121 -10.18 33.17 7.79
CA LEU A 121 -9.92 31.78 7.39
C LEU A 121 -8.59 31.69 6.64
N ASN A 122 -7.57 31.13 7.30
CA ASN A 122 -6.23 30.94 6.75
C ASN A 122 -6.05 29.54 6.14
N SER A 123 -4.87 29.26 5.58
CA SER A 123 -4.56 27.95 4.99
C SER A 123 -4.67 26.78 5.99
N GLU A 124 -4.21 26.96 7.23
CA GLU A 124 -4.26 25.90 8.26
C GLU A 124 -5.71 25.58 8.67
N TYR A 125 -6.62 26.56 8.69
CA TYR A 125 -8.05 26.31 8.89
C TYR A 125 -8.61 25.37 7.82
N PHE A 126 -8.48 25.74 6.55
CA PHE A 126 -9.03 24.95 5.43
C PHE A 126 -8.40 23.55 5.37
N TYR A 127 -7.10 23.44 5.69
CA TYR A 127 -6.42 22.15 5.79
C TYR A 127 -7.08 21.25 6.84
N ASN A 128 -7.29 21.74 8.07
CA ASN A 128 -7.88 20.94 9.14
C ASN A 128 -9.34 20.57 8.87
N VAL A 129 -10.15 21.50 8.31
CA VAL A 129 -11.52 21.17 7.86
C VAL A 129 -11.51 20.06 6.81
N GLY A 130 -10.58 20.14 5.85
CA GLY A 130 -10.41 19.10 4.84
C GLY A 130 -10.04 17.74 5.46
N ILE A 131 -9.13 17.72 6.44
CA ILE A 131 -8.74 16.50 7.15
C ILE A 131 -9.93 15.88 7.90
N VAL A 132 -10.71 16.68 8.63
CA VAL A 132 -11.90 16.20 9.36
C VAL A 132 -12.96 15.66 8.42
N ASN A 133 -13.25 16.34 7.32
CA ASN A 133 -14.16 15.83 6.29
C ASN A 133 -13.69 14.50 5.68
N ASN A 134 -12.37 14.33 5.53
CA ASN A 134 -11.79 13.07 5.06
C ASN A 134 -12.04 11.94 6.07
N TYR A 135 -11.94 12.21 7.38
CA TYR A 135 -12.29 11.22 8.42
C TYR A 135 -13.72 10.73 8.29
N GLY A 136 -14.66 11.65 8.06
CA GLY A 136 -16.07 11.33 7.84
C GLY A 136 -16.41 10.72 6.47
N GLY A 137 -15.44 10.55 5.56
CA GLY A 137 -15.66 10.00 4.22
C GLY A 137 -16.27 10.99 3.21
N HIS A 138 -16.36 12.27 3.56
CA HIS A 138 -16.88 13.33 2.70
C HIS A 138 -15.77 13.81 1.74
N PHE A 139 -15.32 12.92 0.83
CA PHE A 139 -14.14 13.16 0.01
C PHE A 139 -14.23 14.38 -0.91
N ASP A 140 -15.39 14.69 -1.48
CA ASP A 140 -15.55 15.88 -2.34
C ASP A 140 -15.45 17.19 -1.54
N GLN A 141 -16.07 17.23 -0.35
CA GLN A 141 -15.96 18.39 0.54
C GLN A 141 -14.53 18.55 1.08
N ALA A 142 -13.86 17.45 1.39
CA ALA A 142 -12.45 17.45 1.77
C ALA A 142 -11.59 18.02 0.64
N PHE A 143 -11.84 17.61 -0.61
CA PHE A 143 -11.12 18.11 -1.78
C PHE A 143 -11.26 19.63 -1.95
N GLU A 144 -12.48 20.17 -1.88
CA GLU A 144 -12.72 21.61 -1.97
C GLU A 144 -11.95 22.39 -0.89
N ASN A 145 -11.99 21.92 0.36
CA ASN A 145 -11.25 22.53 1.46
C ASN A 145 -9.74 22.46 1.26
N PHE A 146 -9.20 21.32 0.81
CA PHE A 146 -7.78 21.22 0.49
C PHE A 146 -7.37 22.14 -0.67
N GLN A 147 -8.23 22.34 -1.68
CA GLN A 147 -7.95 23.30 -2.75
C GLN A 147 -7.93 24.74 -2.23
N PHE A 148 -8.81 25.10 -1.30
CA PHE A 148 -8.72 26.40 -0.61
C PHE A 148 -7.45 26.54 0.20
N ALA A 149 -7.06 25.51 0.96
CA ALA A 149 -5.80 25.48 1.72
C ALA A 149 -4.58 25.61 0.80
N TYR A 150 -4.60 24.98 -0.37
CA TYR A 150 -3.54 25.04 -1.37
C TYR A 150 -3.39 26.45 -1.94
N LYS A 151 -4.50 27.10 -2.30
CA LYS A 151 -4.48 28.48 -2.77
C LYS A 151 -4.01 29.44 -1.68
N LYS A 152 -4.55 29.31 -0.47
CA LYS A 152 -4.20 30.18 0.67
C LYS A 152 -2.76 30.03 1.11
N SER A 153 -2.22 28.81 1.19
CA SER A 153 -0.83 28.59 1.60
C SER A 153 0.16 29.21 0.62
N LYS A 154 -0.17 29.30 -0.68
CA LYS A 154 0.61 30.07 -1.66
C LYS A 154 0.50 31.58 -1.45
N GLU A 155 -0.70 32.11 -1.19
CA GLU A 155 -0.91 33.54 -0.92
C GLU A 155 -0.22 33.99 0.38
N GLU A 156 -0.21 33.12 1.39
CA GLU A 156 0.35 33.35 2.72
C GLU A 156 1.86 33.05 2.80
N ASN A 157 2.44 32.43 1.75
CA ASN A 157 3.82 31.92 1.74
C ASN A 157 4.12 30.94 2.89
N GLU A 158 3.22 29.98 3.12
CA GLU A 158 3.31 28.94 4.15
C GLU A 158 3.71 27.59 3.53
N PRO A 159 5.01 27.33 3.28
CA PRO A 159 5.45 26.14 2.54
C PRO A 159 5.22 24.83 3.32
N ASP A 160 5.24 24.86 4.65
CA ASP A 160 4.95 23.70 5.48
C ASP A 160 3.49 23.24 5.32
N ILE A 161 2.53 24.17 5.33
CA ILE A 161 1.11 23.87 5.12
C ILE A 161 0.86 23.47 3.66
N LEU A 162 1.51 24.14 2.70
CA LEU A 162 1.44 23.77 1.30
C LEU A 162 1.88 22.31 1.07
N ALA A 163 2.99 21.90 1.67
CA ALA A 163 3.50 20.54 1.53
C ALA A 163 2.54 19.48 2.10
N LYS A 164 1.97 19.73 3.28
CA LYS A 164 0.95 18.85 3.87
C LYS A 164 -0.31 18.78 3.03
N THR A 165 -0.75 19.93 2.50
CA THR A 165 -1.96 20.04 1.67
C THR A 165 -1.79 19.29 0.35
N LEU A 166 -0.62 19.39 -0.29
CA LEU A 166 -0.32 18.61 -1.50
C LEU A 166 -0.41 17.10 -1.26
N LEU A 167 0.12 16.61 -0.13
CA LEU A 167 -0.03 15.20 0.23
C LEU A 167 -1.50 14.83 0.49
N ALA A 168 -2.27 15.71 1.13
CA ALA A 168 -3.68 15.49 1.42
C ALA A 168 -4.54 15.47 0.15
N LEU A 169 -4.26 16.36 -0.81
CA LEU A 169 -4.86 16.35 -2.14
C LEU A 169 -4.54 15.05 -2.88
N ALA A 170 -3.29 14.62 -2.87
CA ALA A 170 -2.89 13.36 -3.50
C ALA A 170 -3.61 12.15 -2.88
N ASN A 171 -3.69 12.08 -1.55
CA ASN A 171 -4.42 11.03 -0.84
C ASN A 171 -5.92 11.05 -1.15
N ASN A 172 -6.54 12.23 -1.16
CA ASN A 172 -7.95 12.40 -1.51
C ASN A 172 -8.24 11.99 -2.97
N CYS A 173 -7.39 12.41 -3.92
CA CYS A 173 -7.48 11.99 -5.32
C CYS A 173 -7.32 10.47 -5.46
N TYR A 174 -6.40 9.84 -4.71
CA TYR A 174 -6.25 8.39 -4.67
C TYR A 174 -7.55 7.70 -4.21
N ASN A 175 -8.17 8.17 -3.12
CA ASN A 175 -9.45 7.63 -2.64
C ASN A 175 -10.59 7.81 -3.67
N ARG A 176 -10.55 8.87 -4.47
CA ARG A 176 -11.48 9.16 -5.58
C ARG A 176 -11.10 8.43 -6.89
N LYS A 177 -10.03 7.61 -6.88
CA LYS A 177 -9.48 6.89 -8.04
C LYS A 177 -8.99 7.80 -9.18
N ASP A 178 -8.73 9.08 -8.90
CA ASP A 178 -8.09 10.01 -9.83
C ASP A 178 -6.56 9.96 -9.65
N TYR A 179 -5.97 8.89 -10.19
CA TYR A 179 -4.54 8.63 -10.09
C TYR A 179 -3.69 9.66 -10.85
N THR A 180 -4.24 10.25 -11.91
CA THR A 180 -3.55 11.28 -12.69
C THR A 180 -3.32 12.55 -11.90
N SER A 181 -4.37 13.10 -11.27
CA SER A 181 -4.23 14.29 -10.43
C SER A 181 -3.41 13.99 -9.17
N ALA A 182 -3.55 12.79 -8.61
CA ALA A 182 -2.76 12.37 -7.46
C ALA A 182 -1.25 12.42 -7.75
N LEU A 183 -0.80 11.89 -8.90
CA LEU A 183 0.61 11.95 -9.30
C LEU A 183 1.09 13.38 -9.58
N ASP A 184 0.22 14.26 -10.12
CA ASP A 184 0.59 15.67 -10.32
C ASP A 184 0.85 16.38 -8.99
N TYR A 185 -0.05 16.24 -8.01
CA TYR A 185 0.14 16.80 -6.68
C TYR A 185 1.38 16.24 -5.97
N LEU A 186 1.68 14.95 -6.12
CA LEU A 186 2.91 14.35 -5.59
C LEU A 186 4.18 14.87 -6.30
N GLY A 187 4.09 15.16 -7.60
CA GLY A 187 5.18 15.81 -8.35
C GLY A 187 5.46 17.22 -7.82
N GLN A 188 4.41 18.03 -7.63
CA GLN A 188 4.53 19.35 -7.00
C GLN A 188 5.12 19.26 -5.57
N LEU A 189 4.71 18.25 -4.79
CA LEU A 189 5.24 18.02 -3.46
C LEU A 189 6.73 17.65 -3.48
N ASN A 190 7.16 16.82 -4.43
CA ASN A 190 8.55 16.40 -4.57
C ASN A 190 9.45 17.62 -4.85
N GLN A 191 9.00 18.54 -5.72
CA GLN A 191 9.72 19.80 -6.00
C GLN A 191 9.84 20.68 -4.75
N LEU A 192 8.75 20.83 -3.99
CA LEU A 192 8.75 21.63 -2.76
C LEU A 192 9.64 21.01 -1.67
N LEU A 193 9.62 19.69 -1.51
CA LEU A 193 10.43 18.97 -0.51
C LEU A 193 11.93 19.00 -0.80
N ALA A 194 12.34 19.29 -2.04
CA ALA A 194 13.73 19.57 -2.36
C ALA A 194 14.24 20.85 -1.67
N ILE A 195 13.34 21.77 -1.32
CA ILE A 195 13.64 23.05 -0.67
C ILE A 195 13.52 22.94 0.86
N ILE A 196 12.38 22.48 1.38
CA ILE A 196 12.06 22.54 2.83
C ILE A 196 12.52 21.33 3.66
N LYS A 197 13.13 20.31 3.03
CA LYS A 197 13.73 19.12 3.65
C LYS A 197 12.90 18.51 4.81
N LYS A 198 11.82 17.80 4.47
CA LYS A 198 11.01 17.01 5.43
C LYS A 198 11.07 15.53 5.08
N ASP A 199 11.95 14.78 5.73
CA ASP A 199 12.23 13.39 5.34
C ASP A 199 11.05 12.45 5.59
N TYR A 200 10.36 12.55 6.72
CA TYR A 200 9.15 11.74 6.97
C TYR A 200 8.08 12.00 5.90
N LEU A 201 7.85 13.28 5.56
CA LEU A 201 6.90 13.67 4.52
C LEU A 201 7.34 13.19 3.13
N SER A 202 8.64 13.19 2.84
CA SER A 202 9.21 12.61 1.62
C SER A 202 8.97 11.09 1.56
N GLY A 203 9.17 10.39 2.67
CA GLY A 203 8.89 8.96 2.78
C GLY A 203 7.42 8.62 2.54
N ALA A 204 6.51 9.37 3.17
CA ALA A 204 5.06 9.22 2.95
C ALA A 204 4.66 9.53 1.50
N MET A 205 5.21 10.59 0.90
CA MET A 205 5.01 10.92 -0.52
C MET A 205 5.44 9.77 -1.43
N TYR A 206 6.65 9.21 -1.26
CA TYR A 206 7.12 8.08 -2.05
C TYR A 206 6.29 6.82 -1.85
N LEU A 207 5.80 6.57 -0.63
CA LEU A 207 4.87 5.47 -0.36
C LEU A 207 3.58 5.63 -1.17
N PHE A 208 2.98 6.82 -1.17
CA PHE A 208 1.77 7.10 -1.96
C PHE A 208 2.00 7.01 -3.47
N SER A 209 3.12 7.52 -3.97
CA SER A 209 3.52 7.32 -5.38
C SER A 209 3.58 5.82 -5.71
N ALA A 210 4.18 5.01 -4.83
CA ALA A 210 4.29 3.57 -5.02
C ALA A 210 2.93 2.87 -5.06
N LYS A 211 2.01 3.24 -4.15
CA LYS A 211 0.62 2.73 -4.16
C LYS A 211 -0.09 3.09 -5.47
N ILE A 212 0.02 4.34 -5.95
CA ILE A 212 -0.61 4.74 -7.21
C ILE A 212 -0.03 3.96 -8.40
N TYR A 213 1.29 3.79 -8.48
CA TYR A 213 1.91 2.99 -9.53
C TYR A 213 1.53 1.50 -9.46
N LEU A 214 1.24 0.98 -8.26
CA LEU A 214 0.70 -0.37 -8.09
C LEU A 214 -0.71 -0.48 -8.69
N GLU A 215 -1.59 0.49 -8.42
CA GLU A 215 -2.94 0.54 -9.02
C GLU A 215 -2.90 0.70 -10.55
N LEU A 216 -1.89 1.38 -11.09
CA LEU A 216 -1.66 1.53 -12.52
C LEU A 216 -0.93 0.33 -13.16
N GLU A 217 -0.64 -0.72 -12.39
CA GLU A 217 0.15 -1.90 -12.80
C GLU A 217 1.55 -1.57 -13.35
N GLU A 218 2.08 -0.39 -13.05
CA GLU A 218 3.45 0.00 -13.37
C GLU A 218 4.42 -0.52 -12.29
N PHE A 219 4.55 -1.84 -12.21
CA PHE A 219 5.22 -2.50 -11.10
C PHE A 219 6.69 -2.11 -10.89
N ASP A 220 7.43 -1.84 -11.97
CA ASP A 220 8.83 -1.40 -11.88
C ASP A 220 8.94 -0.03 -11.20
N ASN A 221 8.04 0.89 -11.52
CA ASN A 221 7.99 2.21 -10.89
C ASN A 221 7.53 2.09 -9.44
N SER A 222 6.51 1.26 -9.17
CA SER A 222 6.04 1.00 -7.82
C SER A 222 7.16 0.46 -6.92
N LEU A 223 7.92 -0.56 -7.36
CA LEU A 223 9.08 -1.11 -6.62
C LEU A 223 10.15 -0.05 -6.35
N LYS A 224 10.45 0.81 -7.33
CA LYS A 224 11.41 1.91 -7.15
C LYS A 224 10.95 2.89 -6.08
N PHE A 225 9.68 3.31 -6.10
CA PHE A 225 9.15 4.25 -5.12
C PHE A 225 9.04 3.64 -3.72
N PHE A 226 8.67 2.35 -3.58
CA PHE A 226 8.74 1.67 -2.28
C PHE A 226 10.18 1.57 -1.75
N LYS A 227 11.16 1.39 -2.63
CA LYS A 227 12.59 1.42 -2.25
C LYS A 227 13.00 2.81 -1.75
N LEU A 228 12.66 3.87 -2.48
CA LEU A 228 12.94 5.25 -2.07
C LEU A 228 12.25 5.63 -0.75
N ALA A 229 11.00 5.21 -0.56
CA ALA A 229 10.28 5.41 0.70
C ALA A 229 11.04 4.77 1.87
N ASN A 230 11.46 3.51 1.71
CA ASN A 230 12.22 2.79 2.72
C ASN A 230 13.56 3.46 3.05
N GLU A 231 14.37 3.77 2.04
CA GLU A 231 15.68 4.41 2.22
C GLU A 231 15.55 5.76 2.94
N THR A 232 14.56 6.57 2.54
CA THR A 232 14.29 7.87 3.14
C THR A 232 13.90 7.75 4.62
N LEU A 233 12.98 6.84 4.95
CA LEU A 233 12.50 6.64 6.32
C LEU A 233 13.57 6.01 7.22
N GLN A 234 14.36 5.07 6.70
CA GLN A 234 15.48 4.45 7.43
C GLN A 234 16.56 5.46 7.81
N THR A 235 16.79 6.49 6.98
CA THR A 235 17.76 7.55 7.26
C THR A 235 17.43 8.29 8.58
N LYS A 236 16.15 8.43 8.91
CA LYS A 236 15.67 8.99 10.19
C LYS A 236 15.27 7.93 11.22
N LYS A 237 15.48 6.65 10.92
CA LYS A 237 15.06 5.51 11.73
C LYS A 237 13.55 5.60 12.04
N CYS A 238 12.74 5.94 11.04
CA CYS A 238 11.28 5.92 11.10
C CYS A 238 10.82 4.54 10.63
N TRP A 239 10.26 3.74 11.54
CA TRP A 239 9.97 2.32 11.33
C TRP A 239 8.47 2.02 11.20
N ASN A 240 7.61 2.94 11.59
CA ASN A 240 6.15 2.77 11.60
C ASN A 240 5.50 2.46 10.24
N LEU A 241 6.12 2.86 9.12
CA LEU A 241 5.64 2.55 7.77
C LEU A 241 6.36 1.34 7.14
N PHE A 242 7.34 0.75 7.82
CA PHE A 242 8.16 -0.32 7.27
C PHE A 242 7.33 -1.56 6.89
N GLY A 243 6.45 -2.01 7.77
CA GLY A 243 5.57 -3.15 7.50
C GLY A 243 4.63 -2.90 6.30
N TYR A 244 4.09 -1.68 6.16
CA TYR A 244 3.27 -1.29 5.01
C TYR A 244 4.06 -1.23 3.70
N ILE A 245 5.33 -0.83 3.74
CA ILE A 245 6.21 -0.88 2.56
C ILE A 245 6.42 -2.33 2.12
N LEU A 246 6.63 -3.25 3.06
CA LEU A 246 6.81 -4.66 2.77
C LEU A 246 5.52 -5.31 2.24
N LEU A 247 4.37 -5.00 2.83
CA LEU A 247 3.04 -5.37 2.31
C LEU A 247 2.88 -4.91 0.86
N GLY A 248 3.19 -3.64 0.57
CA GLY A 248 3.11 -3.09 -0.78
C GLY A 248 4.01 -3.81 -1.79
N LYS A 249 5.24 -4.15 -1.41
CA LYS A 249 6.14 -4.98 -2.23
C LYS A 249 5.61 -6.39 -2.44
N GLY A 250 5.06 -7.02 -1.40
CA GLY A 250 4.42 -8.34 -1.50
C GLY A 250 3.23 -8.30 -2.47
N ASN A 251 2.39 -7.27 -2.39
CA ASN A 251 1.27 -7.04 -3.30
C ASN A 251 1.75 -6.86 -4.75
N ILE A 252 2.86 -6.16 -4.99
CA ILE A 252 3.45 -6.08 -6.33
C ILE A 252 3.83 -7.47 -6.84
N TYR A 253 4.56 -8.27 -6.06
CA TYR A 253 4.98 -9.61 -6.52
C TYR A 253 3.80 -10.57 -6.69
N LYS A 254 2.77 -10.44 -5.84
CA LYS A 254 1.49 -11.13 -6.00
C LYS A 254 0.82 -10.72 -7.32
N ASN A 255 0.74 -9.42 -7.60
CA ASN A 255 0.23 -8.84 -8.84
C ASN A 255 1.17 -8.98 -10.04
N MET A 256 2.39 -9.51 -9.86
CA MET A 256 3.24 -10.04 -10.92
C MET A 256 3.14 -11.55 -11.08
N GLY A 257 2.59 -12.29 -10.11
CA GLY A 257 2.44 -13.74 -10.12
C GLY A 257 3.63 -14.49 -9.51
N ASP A 258 4.62 -13.77 -8.97
CA ASP A 258 5.74 -14.32 -8.23
C ASP A 258 5.36 -14.50 -6.75
N PHE A 259 4.52 -15.50 -6.48
CA PHE A 259 3.99 -15.76 -5.15
C PHE A 259 5.01 -16.19 -4.11
N ASP A 260 6.10 -16.82 -4.53
CA ASP A 260 7.17 -17.19 -3.61
C ASP A 260 7.76 -15.92 -2.98
N ARG A 261 8.09 -14.93 -3.82
CA ARG A 261 8.54 -13.61 -3.32
C ARG A 261 7.44 -12.87 -2.58
N ALA A 262 6.18 -12.95 -3.04
CA ALA A 262 5.08 -12.30 -2.35
C ALA A 262 4.98 -12.80 -0.90
N LEU A 263 5.02 -14.12 -0.69
CA LEU A 263 5.04 -14.74 0.64
C LEU A 263 6.28 -14.34 1.44
N ASP A 264 7.46 -14.31 0.83
CA ASP A 264 8.68 -13.84 1.51
C ASP A 264 8.50 -12.42 2.07
N TYR A 265 7.94 -11.50 1.26
CA TYR A 265 7.67 -10.13 1.70
C TYR A 265 6.57 -10.04 2.75
N PHE A 266 5.48 -10.80 2.61
CA PHE A 266 4.40 -10.80 3.60
C PHE A 266 4.85 -11.38 4.94
N ASN A 267 5.61 -12.48 4.94
CA ASN A 267 6.18 -13.07 6.15
C ASN A 267 7.18 -12.11 6.80
N LEU A 268 8.06 -11.48 6.01
CA LEU A 268 8.98 -10.46 6.53
C LEU A 268 8.24 -9.28 7.16
N ALA A 269 7.12 -8.85 6.55
CA ALA A 269 6.28 -7.80 7.11
C ALA A 269 5.66 -8.24 8.45
N ALA A 270 5.13 -9.47 8.52
CA ALA A 270 4.51 -10.02 9.71
C ALA A 270 5.51 -10.19 10.86
N GLU A 271 6.75 -10.59 10.57
CA GLU A 271 7.84 -10.68 11.55
C GLU A 271 8.37 -9.31 12.00
N SER A 272 8.14 -8.25 11.22
CA SER A 272 8.63 -6.90 11.50
C SER A 272 7.73 -6.06 12.41
N ILE A 273 6.55 -6.56 12.75
CA ILE A 273 5.53 -5.84 13.52
C ILE A 273 5.08 -6.63 14.75
N ASP A 274 4.59 -5.91 15.77
CA ASP A 274 3.84 -6.54 16.86
C ASP A 274 2.35 -6.66 16.45
N PRO A 275 1.80 -7.87 16.25
CA PRO A 275 0.42 -8.05 15.79
C PRO A 275 -0.62 -7.61 16.83
N THR A 276 -0.24 -7.46 18.11
CA THR A 276 -1.15 -6.96 19.15
C THR A 276 -1.38 -5.45 19.02
N VAL A 277 -0.40 -4.73 18.47
CA VAL A 277 -0.40 -3.29 18.25
C VAL A 277 -0.84 -2.95 16.82
N PHE A 278 -0.24 -3.59 15.81
CA PHE A 278 -0.52 -3.41 14.38
C PHE A 278 -1.62 -4.37 13.89
N LYS A 279 -2.80 -4.31 14.52
CA LYS A 279 -3.88 -5.26 14.23
C LYS A 279 -4.38 -5.16 12.79
N ARG A 280 -4.54 -3.95 12.27
CA ARG A 280 -4.97 -3.74 10.88
C ARG A 280 -3.95 -4.35 9.91
N LEU A 281 -2.69 -3.96 10.01
CA LEU A 281 -1.65 -4.50 9.12
C LEU A 281 -1.52 -6.02 9.27
N SER A 282 -1.61 -6.55 10.50
CA SER A 282 -1.58 -8.00 10.74
C SER A 282 -2.74 -8.72 10.06
N ASN A 283 -3.96 -8.17 10.10
CA ASN A 283 -5.13 -8.72 9.41
C ASN A 283 -4.97 -8.66 7.89
N LEU A 284 -4.47 -7.55 7.35
CA LEU A 284 -4.17 -7.43 5.91
C LEU A 284 -3.16 -8.48 5.48
N LEU A 285 -2.05 -8.62 6.21
CA LEU A 285 -1.02 -9.62 5.92
C LEU A 285 -1.57 -11.05 6.02
N ALA A 286 -2.34 -11.36 7.06
CA ALA A 286 -2.96 -12.68 7.20
C ALA A 286 -3.88 -13.00 6.02
N SER A 287 -4.72 -12.04 5.60
CA SER A 287 -5.58 -12.18 4.43
C SER A 287 -4.78 -12.36 3.14
N GLU A 288 -3.71 -11.60 2.94
CA GLU A 288 -2.86 -11.70 1.75
C GLU A 288 -2.08 -13.03 1.71
N ILE A 289 -1.56 -13.48 2.85
CA ILE A 289 -0.90 -14.78 3.01
C ILE A 289 -1.88 -15.92 2.77
N GLU A 290 -3.08 -15.85 3.33
CA GLU A 290 -4.15 -16.83 3.10
C GLU A 290 -4.55 -16.86 1.63
N ASP A 291 -4.71 -15.70 0.98
CA ASP A 291 -5.09 -15.62 -0.43
C ASP A 291 -4.02 -16.21 -1.37
N VAL A 292 -2.73 -16.03 -1.04
CA VAL A 292 -1.63 -16.67 -1.78
C VAL A 292 -1.49 -18.15 -1.45
N ASN A 293 -1.77 -18.55 -0.21
CA ASN A 293 -1.70 -19.93 0.25
C ASN A 293 -2.98 -20.75 0.03
N ASP A 294 -4.07 -20.14 -0.47
CA ASP A 294 -5.38 -20.79 -0.57
C ASP A 294 -5.24 -22.13 -1.29
N SER A 295 -5.25 -23.17 -0.46
CA SER A 295 -5.07 -24.56 -0.86
C SER A 295 -6.20 -25.06 -1.75
N SER A 296 -7.26 -24.28 -1.94
CA SER A 296 -8.32 -24.57 -2.89
C SER A 296 -7.82 -24.47 -4.34
N VAL A 297 -6.79 -23.66 -4.64
CA VAL A 297 -6.26 -23.50 -6.00
C VAL A 297 -5.35 -24.69 -6.35
N ASP A 298 -5.67 -25.41 -7.42
CA ASP A 298 -4.89 -26.54 -7.93
C ASP A 298 -3.74 -26.09 -8.84
N LEU A 299 -3.94 -24.99 -9.57
CA LEU A 299 -2.98 -24.46 -10.53
C LEU A 299 -3.06 -22.94 -10.61
N TYR A 300 -1.94 -22.26 -10.36
CA TYR A 300 -1.82 -20.83 -10.61
C TYR A 300 -1.09 -20.58 -11.93
N LEU A 301 -1.67 -19.74 -12.78
CA LEU A 301 -1.24 -19.51 -14.15
C LEU A 301 -0.77 -18.08 -14.35
N ASP A 302 0.56 -17.90 -14.44
CA ASP A 302 1.20 -16.62 -14.73
C ASP A 302 1.72 -16.59 -16.17
N ARG A 303 0.96 -15.91 -17.03
CA ARG A 303 1.29 -15.76 -18.44
C ARG A 303 2.49 -14.82 -18.64
N ASN A 304 2.59 -13.79 -17.81
CA ASN A 304 3.54 -12.70 -17.96
C ASN A 304 4.96 -13.21 -17.69
N ASN A 305 5.15 -13.94 -16.59
CA ASN A 305 6.46 -14.53 -16.28
C ASN A 305 6.67 -15.91 -16.90
N ARG A 306 5.67 -16.46 -17.60
CA ARG A 306 5.70 -17.83 -18.16
C ARG A 306 5.96 -18.88 -17.09
N LYS A 307 5.38 -18.69 -15.90
CA LYS A 307 5.51 -19.59 -14.76
C LYS A 307 4.15 -20.11 -14.36
N ILE A 308 4.14 -21.30 -13.79
CA ILE A 308 2.92 -21.95 -13.30
C ILE A 308 3.25 -22.56 -11.97
N LYS A 309 2.39 -22.39 -10.97
CA LYS A 309 2.56 -23.04 -9.67
C LYS A 309 1.51 -24.12 -9.52
N GLU A 310 1.94 -25.37 -9.46
CA GLU A 310 1.07 -26.50 -9.18
C GLU A 310 1.24 -26.90 -7.72
N ARG A 311 0.11 -27.24 -7.07
CA ARG A 311 0.05 -27.46 -5.62
C ARG A 311 1.08 -28.47 -5.10
N ALA A 312 1.27 -29.60 -5.78
CA ALA A 312 2.16 -30.67 -5.32
C ALA A 312 3.56 -30.61 -5.94
N LEU A 313 3.69 -30.05 -7.15
CA LEU A 313 4.94 -30.00 -7.91
C LEU A 313 5.72 -28.69 -7.70
N GLY A 314 5.09 -27.67 -7.11
CA GLY A 314 5.67 -26.34 -6.92
C GLY A 314 5.71 -25.52 -8.21
N THR A 315 6.70 -24.62 -8.28
CA THR A 315 6.85 -23.67 -9.40
C THR A 315 7.48 -24.34 -10.63
N ILE A 316 6.79 -24.26 -11.76
CA ILE A 316 7.15 -24.81 -13.07
C ILE A 316 7.40 -23.64 -14.03
N ASP A 317 8.65 -23.50 -14.47
CA ASP A 317 9.05 -22.47 -15.43
C ASP A 317 8.96 -22.97 -16.88
N PHE A 318 8.20 -22.26 -17.70
CA PHE A 318 8.01 -22.59 -19.11
C PHE A 318 9.07 -21.99 -20.03
N LYS A 319 9.99 -21.11 -19.59
CA LYS A 319 11.12 -20.54 -20.36
C LYS A 319 10.85 -20.40 -21.87
N HIS A 320 11.47 -21.27 -22.69
CA HIS A 320 11.36 -21.31 -24.16
C HIS A 320 10.29 -22.28 -24.70
N ARG A 321 9.42 -22.82 -23.84
CA ARG A 321 8.36 -23.80 -24.15
C ARG A 321 7.02 -23.11 -24.38
N PHE A 322 7.02 -22.05 -25.19
CA PHE A 322 5.84 -21.18 -25.40
C PHE A 322 4.61 -21.97 -25.87
N VAL A 323 4.77 -22.92 -26.79
CA VAL A 323 3.67 -23.75 -27.31
C VAL A 323 2.96 -24.51 -26.19
N LEU A 324 3.70 -25.02 -25.20
CA LEU A 324 3.10 -25.77 -24.09
C LEU A 324 2.29 -24.84 -23.18
N LEU A 325 2.80 -23.64 -22.94
CA LEU A 325 2.11 -22.61 -22.16
C LEU A 325 0.82 -22.16 -22.87
N GLU A 326 0.89 -21.92 -24.18
CA GLU A 326 -0.27 -21.50 -24.98
C GLU A 326 -1.37 -22.58 -25.01
N ILE A 327 -1.00 -23.85 -25.18
CA ILE A 327 -1.96 -24.97 -25.07
C ILE A 327 -2.61 -24.97 -23.69
N LEU A 328 -1.82 -24.83 -22.62
CA LEU A 328 -2.35 -24.83 -21.26
C LEU A 328 -3.30 -23.65 -21.03
N PHE A 329 -2.94 -22.43 -21.45
CA PHE A 329 -3.78 -21.25 -21.29
C PHE A 329 -5.06 -21.33 -22.11
N LEU A 330 -5.00 -21.83 -23.35
CA LEU A 330 -6.19 -22.02 -24.18
C LEU A 330 -7.18 -22.96 -23.51
N LEU A 331 -6.71 -24.12 -23.07
CA LEU A 331 -7.55 -25.12 -22.42
C LEU A 331 -8.07 -24.63 -21.06
N ALA A 332 -7.18 -24.04 -20.24
CA ALA A 332 -7.52 -23.57 -18.90
C ALA A 332 -8.52 -22.40 -18.93
N LYS A 333 -8.46 -21.52 -19.95
CA LYS A 333 -9.46 -20.43 -20.09
C LYS A 333 -10.85 -20.94 -20.45
N ASN A 334 -10.95 -22.16 -20.96
CA ASN A 334 -12.22 -22.76 -21.38
C ASN A 334 -12.41 -24.16 -20.75
N PRO A 335 -12.50 -24.27 -19.41
CA PRO A 335 -12.64 -25.58 -18.76
C PRO A 335 -13.92 -26.29 -19.21
N GLY A 336 -13.81 -27.58 -19.52
CA GLY A 336 -14.93 -28.38 -20.02
C GLY A 336 -15.24 -28.23 -21.52
N GLN A 337 -14.73 -27.20 -22.20
CA GLN A 337 -14.80 -27.10 -23.65
C GLN A 337 -13.75 -28.03 -24.29
N TYR A 338 -14.18 -28.84 -25.26
CA TYR A 338 -13.28 -29.69 -26.04
C TYR A 338 -12.75 -28.92 -27.24
N PHE A 339 -11.46 -29.06 -27.48
CA PHE A 339 -10.77 -28.58 -28.67
C PHE A 339 -10.26 -29.78 -29.45
N ASP A 340 -10.73 -29.91 -30.68
CA ASP A 340 -10.26 -30.96 -31.57
C ASP A 340 -8.89 -30.60 -32.18
N LYS A 341 -8.39 -31.44 -33.09
CA LYS A 341 -7.08 -31.21 -33.68
C LYS A 341 -7.05 -30.01 -34.63
N GLU A 342 -8.17 -29.71 -35.29
CA GLU A 342 -8.28 -28.57 -36.19
C GLU A 342 -8.32 -27.27 -35.39
N ASP A 343 -9.10 -27.25 -34.31
CA ASP A 343 -9.19 -26.12 -33.39
C ASP A 343 -7.83 -25.81 -32.77
N LEU A 344 -7.10 -26.83 -32.32
CA LEU A 344 -5.76 -26.67 -31.76
C LEU A 344 -4.75 -26.19 -32.81
N ALA A 345 -4.78 -26.72 -34.03
CA ALA A 345 -3.91 -26.27 -35.13
C ALA A 345 -4.09 -24.77 -35.41
N LYS A 346 -5.36 -24.35 -35.56
CA LYS A 346 -5.73 -22.94 -35.80
C LYS A 346 -5.41 -22.03 -34.62
N SER A 347 -5.72 -22.45 -33.39
CA SER A 347 -5.59 -21.58 -32.22
C SER A 347 -4.14 -21.40 -31.75
N ILE A 348 -3.33 -22.46 -31.82
CA ILE A 348 -1.96 -22.45 -31.27
C ILE A 348 -0.93 -22.07 -32.33
N TRP A 349 -1.06 -22.61 -33.55
CA TRP A 349 -0.07 -22.41 -34.62
C TRP A 349 -0.54 -21.45 -35.71
N LYS A 350 -1.81 -21.02 -35.70
CA LYS A 350 -2.43 -20.16 -36.73
C LYS A 350 -2.30 -20.75 -38.14
N ASP A 351 -2.38 -22.07 -38.22
CA ASP A 351 -2.17 -22.84 -39.45
C ASP A 351 -3.39 -23.72 -39.76
N GLU A 352 -3.55 -24.08 -41.04
CA GLU A 352 -4.54 -25.07 -41.45
C GLU A 352 -4.12 -26.47 -41.02
N TYR A 353 -5.10 -27.28 -40.61
CA TYR A 353 -4.80 -28.59 -40.07
C TYR A 353 -4.28 -29.56 -41.13
N ASN A 354 -2.98 -29.86 -41.06
CA ASN A 354 -2.34 -30.96 -41.77
C ASN A 354 -2.08 -32.19 -40.87
N PRO A 355 -2.76 -33.35 -41.10
CA PRO A 355 -2.58 -34.57 -40.31
C PRO A 355 -1.13 -35.09 -40.24
N LEU A 356 -0.32 -34.92 -41.29
CA LEU A 356 1.06 -35.42 -41.34
C LEU A 356 1.99 -34.69 -40.36
N ILE A 357 1.64 -33.45 -40.02
CA ILE A 357 2.44 -32.55 -39.20
C ILE A 357 1.82 -32.42 -37.81
N HIS A 358 0.54 -32.05 -37.75
CA HIS A 358 -0.12 -31.64 -36.51
C HIS A 358 -0.45 -32.80 -35.59
N ASP A 359 -0.70 -34.01 -36.10
CA ASP A 359 -0.98 -35.17 -35.24
C ASP A 359 0.16 -35.43 -34.25
N LYS A 360 1.38 -35.49 -34.78
CA LYS A 360 2.58 -35.70 -33.97
C LYS A 360 2.84 -34.49 -33.07
N LEU A 361 2.71 -33.27 -33.58
CA LEU A 361 2.96 -32.05 -32.80
C LEU A 361 2.01 -31.89 -31.62
N ILE A 362 0.70 -32.06 -31.84
CA ILE A 362 -0.32 -31.96 -30.78
C ILE A 362 -0.08 -33.05 -29.73
N TYR A 363 0.05 -34.31 -30.18
CA TYR A 363 0.25 -35.42 -29.25
C TYR A 363 1.53 -35.26 -28.40
N THR A 364 2.65 -34.90 -29.03
CA THR A 364 3.92 -34.70 -28.33
C THR A 364 3.87 -33.50 -27.40
N SER A 365 3.24 -32.39 -27.80
CA SER A 365 3.11 -31.18 -26.98
C SER A 365 2.24 -31.45 -25.75
N VAL A 366 1.04 -32.01 -25.92
CA VAL A 366 0.16 -32.34 -24.78
C VAL A 366 0.80 -33.37 -23.85
N SER A 367 1.52 -34.36 -24.40
CA SER A 367 2.25 -35.35 -23.60
C SER A 367 3.35 -34.70 -22.76
N ARG A 368 4.15 -33.78 -23.34
CA ARG A 368 5.18 -33.04 -22.61
C ARG A 368 4.58 -32.10 -21.56
N LEU A 369 3.49 -31.40 -21.90
CA LEU A 369 2.79 -30.52 -20.97
C LEU A 369 2.28 -31.30 -19.76
N ARG A 370 1.62 -32.44 -19.97
CA ARG A 370 1.18 -33.33 -18.89
C ARG A 370 2.32 -33.80 -17.99
N LYS A 371 3.49 -34.12 -18.55
CA LYS A 371 4.67 -34.50 -17.74
C LYS A 371 5.16 -33.38 -16.82
N LEU A 372 4.87 -32.12 -17.14
CA LEU A 372 5.27 -30.97 -16.35
C LEU A 372 4.25 -30.65 -15.25
N ILE A 373 2.96 -30.66 -15.59
CA ILE A 373 1.92 -30.12 -14.71
C ILE A 373 1.10 -31.19 -13.97
N GLU A 374 1.08 -32.44 -14.43
CA GLU A 374 0.27 -33.48 -13.78
C GLU A 374 1.04 -34.04 -12.57
N PRO A 375 0.43 -34.11 -11.38
CA PRO A 375 1.06 -34.75 -10.23
C PRO A 375 1.35 -36.23 -10.53
N LYS A 376 2.25 -36.84 -9.75
CA LYS A 376 2.56 -38.27 -9.89
C LYS A 376 1.35 -39.12 -9.48
N LEU A 377 0.54 -39.48 -10.47
CA LEU A 377 -0.63 -40.33 -10.31
C LEU A 377 -0.24 -41.79 -10.11
N ALA A 378 -0.95 -42.50 -9.22
CA ALA A 378 -0.84 -43.95 -9.09
C ALA A 378 -1.35 -44.64 -10.37
N ARG A 379 -0.92 -45.89 -10.61
CA ARG A 379 -1.36 -46.65 -11.81
C ARG A 379 -2.89 -46.79 -11.79
N GLY A 380 -3.56 -46.17 -12.78
CA GLY A 380 -5.01 -46.27 -12.98
C GLY A 380 -5.80 -44.99 -12.66
N GLU A 381 -5.17 -43.96 -12.08
CA GLU A 381 -5.84 -42.70 -11.81
C GLU A 381 -6.03 -41.83 -13.07
N LYS A 382 -7.15 -41.12 -13.11
CA LYS A 382 -7.47 -40.17 -14.20
C LYS A 382 -6.55 -38.95 -14.12
N ARG A 383 -6.25 -38.35 -15.28
CA ARG A 383 -5.49 -37.09 -15.36
C ARG A 383 -6.22 -35.98 -14.62
N LYS A 384 -5.49 -35.19 -13.84
CA LYS A 384 -6.03 -34.12 -13.00
C LYS A 384 -6.38 -32.88 -13.83
N TYR A 385 -5.53 -32.50 -14.79
CA TYR A 385 -5.68 -31.22 -15.49
C TYR A 385 -6.13 -31.36 -16.94
N ILE A 386 -5.41 -32.13 -17.76
CA ILE A 386 -5.71 -32.21 -19.20
C ILE A 386 -6.34 -33.56 -19.51
N ILE A 387 -7.60 -33.55 -19.94
CA ILE A 387 -8.39 -34.73 -20.25
C ILE A 387 -8.46 -34.91 -21.77
N ARG A 388 -8.47 -36.16 -22.23
CA ARG A 388 -8.72 -36.51 -23.64
C ARG A 388 -10.10 -37.17 -23.74
N GLY A 389 -11.00 -36.60 -24.53
CA GLY A 389 -12.31 -37.14 -24.87
C GLY A 389 -12.37 -37.66 -26.30
N LYS A 390 -13.60 -37.97 -26.76
CA LYS A 390 -13.86 -38.33 -28.17
C LYS A 390 -13.63 -37.14 -29.09
N ASP A 391 -13.97 -35.94 -28.61
CA ASP A 391 -13.96 -34.69 -29.37
C ASP A 391 -12.65 -33.87 -29.19
N GLY A 392 -11.57 -34.52 -28.70
CA GLY A 392 -10.26 -33.88 -28.55
C GLY A 392 -9.81 -33.71 -27.10
N TYR A 393 -9.23 -32.56 -26.77
CA TYR A 393 -8.66 -32.27 -25.45
C TYR A 393 -9.45 -31.17 -24.73
N THR A 394 -9.56 -31.27 -23.42
CA THR A 394 -10.17 -30.25 -22.56
C THR A 394 -9.38 -30.09 -21.27
N PHE A 395 -9.51 -28.94 -20.62
CA PHE A 395 -9.09 -28.76 -19.24
C PHE A 395 -10.19 -29.25 -18.30
N ASN A 396 -9.81 -29.96 -17.24
CA ASN A 396 -10.73 -30.52 -16.27
C ASN A 396 -11.56 -29.39 -15.61
N PRO A 397 -12.90 -29.35 -15.77
CA PRO A 397 -13.73 -28.30 -15.20
C PRO A 397 -13.79 -28.34 -13.67
N GLN A 398 -13.36 -29.45 -13.05
CA GLN A 398 -13.29 -29.59 -11.59
C GLN A 398 -11.97 -29.07 -11.01
N ALA A 399 -10.95 -28.82 -11.83
CA ALA A 399 -9.68 -28.28 -11.35
C ALA A 399 -9.84 -26.78 -11.09
N LYS A 400 -9.52 -26.36 -9.86
CA LYS A 400 -9.59 -24.96 -9.47
C LYS A 400 -8.34 -24.25 -9.95
N ILE A 401 -8.50 -23.30 -10.85
CA ILE A 401 -7.37 -22.55 -11.42
C ILE A 401 -7.53 -21.08 -11.10
N ARG A 402 -6.41 -20.41 -10.94
CA ARG A 402 -6.39 -18.96 -10.79
C ARG A 402 -5.44 -18.37 -11.82
N PHE A 403 -5.96 -17.44 -12.59
CA PHE A 403 -5.16 -16.64 -13.50
C PHE A 403 -4.59 -15.45 -12.75
N HIS A 404 -3.51 -14.94 -13.29
CA HIS A 404 -2.78 -13.78 -12.82
C HIS A 404 -3.56 -12.43 -12.73
N MET A 405 -4.89 -12.40 -12.73
CA MET A 405 -5.68 -11.15 -12.72
C MET A 405 -7.00 -11.26 -11.95
N GLU A 406 -6.99 -11.88 -10.77
CA GLU A 406 -8.12 -11.75 -9.83
C GLU A 406 -7.62 -11.10 -8.54
N THR A 407 -7.40 -9.78 -8.62
CA THR A 407 -7.42 -8.92 -7.44
C THR A 407 -8.85 -8.91 -6.94
N LYS A 408 -9.15 -9.76 -5.95
CA LYS A 408 -10.29 -9.49 -5.07
C LYS A 408 -10.01 -8.13 -4.44
N THR A 409 -10.87 -7.17 -4.70
CA THR A 409 -11.01 -5.97 -3.89
C THR A 409 -11.38 -6.43 -2.49
N VAL A 410 -10.38 -6.68 -1.64
CA VAL A 410 -10.60 -6.74 -0.20
C VAL A 410 -11.12 -5.35 0.16
N ASP A 411 -12.35 -5.31 0.68
CA ASP A 411 -12.99 -4.09 1.15
C ASP A 411 -12.19 -3.61 2.36
N ASP A 412 -11.08 -2.89 2.11
CA ASP A 412 -10.19 -2.28 3.11
C ASP A 412 -10.92 -1.07 3.70
N LYS A 413 -12.03 -1.34 4.41
CA LYS A 413 -12.75 -0.32 5.17
C LYS A 413 -11.87 0.11 6.33
N THR A 414 -11.04 1.10 6.03
CA THR A 414 -10.21 1.77 7.02
C THR A 414 -11.12 2.59 7.94
N ILE A 415 -10.94 2.41 9.25
CA ILE A 415 -11.61 3.26 10.24
C ILE A 415 -11.16 4.68 9.97
N ALA A 416 -12.13 5.58 9.82
CA ALA A 416 -11.93 6.99 9.53
C ALA A 416 -11.21 7.29 8.20
N ASN A 417 -11.21 6.39 7.21
CA ASN A 417 -10.59 6.62 5.90
C ASN A 417 -9.10 7.03 5.97
N VAL A 418 -8.36 6.52 6.98
CA VAL A 418 -6.95 6.84 7.22
C VAL A 418 -6.07 5.62 7.36
N GLU A 419 -4.80 5.84 7.08
CA GLU A 419 -3.71 4.92 7.35
C GLU A 419 -2.61 5.66 8.13
N LEU A 420 -1.63 4.93 8.67
CA LEU A 420 -0.48 5.54 9.36
C LEU A 420 0.31 6.53 8.48
N SER A 421 0.24 6.36 7.16
CA SER A 421 0.88 7.21 6.16
C SER A 421 0.09 8.48 5.81
N SER A 422 -1.21 8.54 6.16
CA SER A 422 -2.08 9.67 5.82
C SER A 422 -1.56 10.98 6.44
N PRO A 423 -1.70 12.13 5.78
CA PRO A 423 -1.10 13.42 6.21
C PRO A 423 -1.72 14.00 7.48
N VAL A 424 -0.89 14.30 8.50
CA VAL A 424 -1.27 14.86 9.83
C VAL A 424 -1.15 16.38 9.88
#